data_AF-A0A2P2LTV3-F1
#
_entry.id   AF-A0A2P2LTV3-F1
#
_cell.length_a   1.000
_cell.length_b   1.000
_cell.length_c   1.000
_cell.angle_alpha   90.00
_cell.angle_beta   90.00
_cell.angle_gamma   90.00
#
_symmetry.space_group_name_H-M   'P 1'
#
loop_
_entity.id
_entity.type
_entity.pdbx_description
1 polymer ?
#
loop_
_entity_poly.entity_id
_entity_poly.type
_entity_poly.pdbx_seq_one_letter_code
_entity_poly.pdbx_strand_id
1 'polypeptide(L)'
;MQFFYEEQLHRMECVMQDPVLFEDILCQIVDMIAPEREGYITLHDFKRSKLSGHVFNMLFNLNKFMAFECRDPFLIRQERENPTLTEWDRFAQREYIRLPMEEDVEGVSNGSTEVWDESLEAPF
;
A
#
# COMPACT_ATOMS: atom_id res chain seq x y z
N MET A 1 16.76 -4.57 -21.17
CA MET A 1 15.64 -4.29 -20.24
C MET A 1 14.32 -4.77 -20.81
N GLN A 2 13.99 -4.44 -22.07
CA GLN A 2 12.76 -4.91 -22.74
C GLN A 2 12.49 -6.42 -22.59
N PHE A 3 13.47 -7.28 -22.85
CA PHE A 3 13.32 -8.73 -22.64
C PHE A 3 12.84 -9.12 -21.23
N PHE A 4 13.37 -8.47 -20.19
CA PHE A 4 12.95 -8.72 -18.81
C PHE A 4 11.54 -8.19 -18.54
N TYR A 5 11.19 -7.04 -19.13
CA TYR A 5 9.84 -6.50 -19.05
C TYR A 5 8.81 -7.42 -19.74
N GLU A 6 9.12 -7.97 -20.92
CA GLU A 6 8.23 -8.90 -21.64
C GLU A 6 7.96 -10.17 -20.82
N GLU A 7 8.97 -10.70 -20.13
CA GLU A 7 8.79 -11.82 -19.18
C GLU A 7 7.91 -11.45 -17.99
N GLN A 8 8.04 -10.22 -17.47
CA GLN A 8 7.23 -9.75 -16.35
C GLN A 8 5.78 -9.47 -16.79
N LEU A 9 5.59 -8.95 -17.99
CA LEU A 9 4.29 -8.74 -18.63
C LEU A 9 3.50 -10.05 -18.71
N HIS A 10 4.13 -11.12 -19.19
CA HIS A 10 3.48 -12.43 -19.24
C HIS A 10 3.05 -12.95 -17.87
N ARG A 11 3.83 -12.65 -16.81
CA ARG A 11 3.46 -13.01 -15.43
C ARG A 11 2.35 -12.13 -14.87
N MET A 12 2.25 -10.87 -15.29
CA MET A 12 1.17 -9.96 -14.90
C MET A 12 -0.18 -10.38 -15.48
N GLU A 13 -0.21 -11.05 -16.64
CA GLU A 13 -1.43 -11.63 -17.22
C GLU A 13 -2.12 -12.60 -16.25
N CYS A 14 -1.36 -13.31 -15.41
CA CYS A 14 -1.91 -14.22 -14.40
C CYS A 14 -2.57 -13.50 -13.20
N VAL A 15 -2.30 -12.21 -13.00
CA VAL A 15 -2.78 -11.42 -11.84
C VAL A 15 -3.88 -10.44 -12.26
N MET A 16 -4.33 -10.48 -13.52
CA MET A 16 -5.36 -9.59 -14.10
C MET A 16 -5.09 -8.10 -13.89
N GLN A 17 -3.82 -7.69 -13.96
CA GLN A 17 -3.47 -6.28 -13.95
C GLN A 17 -3.24 -5.79 -15.36
N ASP A 18 -3.76 -4.59 -15.65
CA ASP A 18 -3.54 -3.94 -16.93
C ASP A 18 -2.04 -3.60 -17.10
N PRO A 19 -1.45 -3.97 -18.25
CA PRO A 19 -0.04 -3.73 -18.47
C PRO A 19 0.27 -2.28 -18.79
N VAL A 20 1.38 -1.78 -18.25
CA VAL A 20 1.94 -0.46 -18.52
C VAL A 20 2.92 -0.56 -19.69
N LEU A 21 2.92 0.40 -20.63
CA LEU A 21 3.81 0.34 -21.79
C LEU A 21 5.29 0.28 -21.40
N PHE A 22 6.11 -0.40 -22.21
CA PHE A 22 7.54 -0.51 -21.93
C PHE A 22 8.22 0.87 -21.90
N GLU A 23 7.79 1.80 -22.76
CA GLU A 23 8.31 3.17 -22.77
C GLU A 23 8.10 3.88 -21.43
N ASP A 24 6.92 3.73 -20.82
CA ASP A 24 6.60 4.33 -19.52
C ASP A 24 7.41 3.68 -18.39
N ILE A 25 7.57 2.35 -18.43
CA ILE A 25 8.44 1.61 -17.51
C ILE A 25 9.90 2.07 -17.64
N LEU A 26 10.38 2.26 -18.87
CA LEU A 26 11.73 2.74 -19.11
C LEU A 26 11.93 4.17 -18.58
N CYS A 27 10.96 5.06 -18.80
CA CYS A 27 10.96 6.40 -18.21
C CYS A 27 11.05 6.33 -16.68
N GLN A 28 10.21 5.52 -16.04
CA GLN A 28 10.22 5.35 -14.58
C GLN A 28 11.58 4.81 -14.07
N ILE A 29 12.20 3.88 -14.79
CA ILE A 29 13.55 3.38 -14.49
C ILE A 29 14.58 4.50 -14.59
N VAL A 30 14.55 5.27 -15.67
CA VAL A 30 15.48 6.38 -15.89
C VAL A 30 15.33 7.44 -14.80
N ASP A 31 14.10 7.78 -14.40
CA ASP A 31 13.83 8.73 -13.31
C ASP A 31 14.34 8.23 -11.96
N MET A 32 14.17 6.93 -11.66
CA MET A 32 14.66 6.34 -10.42
C MET A 32 16.19 6.26 -10.35
N ILE A 33 16.85 6.04 -11.49
CA ILE A 33 18.30 5.88 -11.56
C ILE A 33 19.01 7.22 -11.71
N ALA A 34 18.40 8.17 -12.42
CA ALA A 34 18.97 9.48 -12.78
C ALA A 34 20.42 9.32 -13.28
N PRO A 35 20.63 8.65 -14.43
CA PRO A 35 21.97 8.34 -14.94
C PRO A 35 22.77 9.62 -15.18
N GLU A 36 24.08 9.56 -14.95
CA GLU A 36 24.96 10.72 -15.14
C GLU A 36 25.06 11.17 -16.61
N ARG A 37 24.88 10.24 -17.54
CA ARG A 37 24.92 10.50 -18.98
C ARG A 37 23.69 9.92 -19.65
N GLU A 38 23.09 10.68 -20.55
CA GLU A 38 21.92 10.22 -21.31
C GLU A 38 22.27 9.06 -22.25
N GLY A 39 21.28 8.20 -22.49
CA GLY A 39 21.35 7.11 -23.47
C GLY A 39 21.91 5.78 -22.95
N TYR A 40 22.49 5.73 -21.74
CA TYR A 40 22.88 4.47 -21.13
C TYR A 40 22.92 4.55 -19.60
N ILE A 41 22.78 3.39 -18.95
CA ILE A 41 22.86 3.26 -17.50
C ILE A 41 24.07 2.41 -17.15
N THR A 42 24.91 2.91 -16.25
CA THR A 42 26.09 2.20 -15.76
C THR A 42 25.84 1.53 -14.41
N LEU A 43 26.72 0.60 -14.03
CA LEU A 43 26.72 0.05 -12.68
C LEU A 43 26.97 1.13 -11.62
N HIS A 44 27.72 2.18 -11.95
CA HIS A 44 27.94 3.30 -11.04
C HIS A 44 26.62 4.04 -10.73
N ASP A 45 25.77 4.25 -11.74
CA ASP A 45 24.45 4.87 -11.56
C ASP A 45 23.57 4.03 -10.62
N PHE A 46 23.55 2.70 -10.81
CA PHE A 46 22.85 1.78 -9.90
C PHE A 46 23.42 1.77 -8.49
N LYS A 47 24.74 1.92 -8.30
CA LYS A 47 25.33 1.98 -6.96
C LYS A 47 25.01 3.28 -6.24
N ARG A 48 24.84 4.38 -6.98
CA ARG A 48 24.53 5.70 -6.45
C ARG A 48 23.05 5.85 -6.08
N SER A 49 22.15 5.25 -6.85
CA SER A 49 20.70 5.37 -6.60
C SER A 49 20.25 4.49 -5.43
N LYS A 50 19.53 5.09 -4.48
CA LYS A 50 18.87 4.37 -3.37
C LYS A 50 17.66 3.55 -3.84
N LEU A 51 17.19 3.78 -5.07
CA LEU A 51 16.00 3.14 -5.65
C LEU A 51 16.34 1.96 -6.57
N SER A 52 17.62 1.61 -6.74
CA SER A 52 18.02 0.50 -7.61
C SER A 52 17.41 -0.84 -7.24
N GLY A 53 17.14 -1.08 -5.96
CA GLY A 53 16.38 -2.27 -5.53
C GLY A 53 14.97 -2.33 -6.13
N HIS A 54 14.31 -1.19 -6.32
CA HIS A 54 12.98 -1.12 -6.91
C HIS A 54 13.04 -1.40 -8.41
N VAL A 55 14.05 -0.88 -9.11
CA VAL A 55 14.30 -1.19 -10.52
C VAL A 55 14.52 -2.68 -10.75
N PHE A 56 15.31 -3.34 -9.88
CA PHE A 56 15.51 -4.78 -9.98
C PHE A 56 14.22 -5.58 -9.73
N ASN A 57 13.38 -5.15 -8.79
CA ASN A 57 12.09 -5.79 -8.58
C ASN A 57 11.18 -5.65 -9.80
N MET A 58 11.13 -4.47 -10.41
CA MET A 58 10.37 -4.21 -11.63
C MET A 58 10.80 -5.14 -12.77
N LEU A 59 12.11 -5.35 -12.95
CA LEU A 59 12.65 -6.19 -14.03
C LEU A 59 12.46 -7.70 -13.81
N PHE A 60 12.48 -8.21 -12.58
CA PHE A 60 12.50 -9.67 -12.39
C PHE A 60 11.94 -10.21 -11.06
N ASN A 61 11.34 -9.36 -10.22
CA ASN A 61 10.64 -9.81 -9.00
C ASN A 61 9.23 -9.22 -8.95
N LEU A 62 8.32 -9.85 -9.69
CA LEU A 62 6.94 -9.38 -9.82
C LEU A 62 6.26 -9.21 -8.45
N ASN A 63 6.39 -10.17 -7.55
CA ASN A 63 5.74 -10.09 -6.23
C ASN A 63 6.14 -8.84 -5.44
N LYS A 64 7.43 -8.49 -5.44
CA LYS A 64 7.92 -7.28 -4.75
C LYS A 64 7.55 -6.00 -5.49
N PHE A 65 7.53 -6.04 -6.82
CA PHE A 65 7.06 -4.92 -7.63
C PHE A 65 5.58 -4.62 -7.36
N MET A 66 4.73 -5.65 -7.40
CA MET A 66 3.30 -5.56 -7.09
C MET A 66 3.02 -5.04 -5.68
N ALA A 67 3.71 -5.57 -4.69
CA ALA A 67 3.57 -5.10 -3.31
C ALA A 67 3.98 -3.62 -3.13
N PHE A 68 4.81 -3.08 -4.03
CA PHE A 68 5.17 -1.68 -4.05
C PHE A 68 4.15 -0.81 -4.81
N GLU A 69 3.74 -1.22 -6.02
CA GLU A 69 2.78 -0.50 -6.86
C GLU A 69 1.37 -0.46 -6.26
N CYS A 70 0.96 -1.52 -5.57
CA CYS A 70 -0.34 -1.58 -4.90
C CYS A 70 -0.34 -0.94 -3.50
N ARG A 71 0.72 -0.22 -3.11
CA ARG A 71 0.72 0.50 -1.83
C ARG A 71 -0.36 1.57 -1.85
N ASP A 72 -1.13 1.61 -0.77
CA ASP A 72 -2.18 2.59 -0.59
C ASP A 72 -1.61 4.03 -0.65
N PRO A 73 -2.06 4.87 -1.60
CA PRO A 73 -1.64 6.26 -1.71
C PRO A 73 -1.89 7.07 -0.42
N PHE A 74 -2.91 6.71 0.36
CA PHE A 74 -3.20 7.35 1.64
C PHE A 74 -2.09 7.06 2.66
N LEU A 75 -1.64 5.80 2.78
CA LEU A 75 -0.54 5.43 3.66
C LEU A 75 0.77 6.11 3.27
N ILE A 76 1.05 6.21 1.97
CA ILE A 76 2.25 6.91 1.47
C ILE A 76 2.22 8.40 1.84
N ARG A 77 1.07 9.07 1.72
CA ARG A 77 0.93 10.48 2.11
C ARG A 77 1.11 10.66 3.61
N GLN A 78 0.49 9.80 4.41
CA GLN A 78 0.61 9.83 5.87
C GLN A 78 2.06 9.65 6.35
N GLU A 79 2.82 8.75 5.72
CA GLU A 79 4.26 8.56 6.00
C GLU A 79 5.09 9.81 5.67
N ARG A 80 4.75 10.53 4.59
CA ARG A 80 5.46 11.75 4.17
C ARG A 80 5.11 12.96 5.03
N GLU A 81 3.88 13.05 5.52
CA GLU A 81 3.41 14.18 6.34
C GLU A 81 4.04 14.19 7.74
N ASN A 82 4.33 13.01 8.31
CA ASN A 82 4.89 12.88 9.65
C ASN A 82 6.14 11.98 9.68
N PRO A 83 7.28 12.43 9.12
CA PRO A 83 8.49 11.61 9.00
C PRO A 83 9.15 11.28 10.34
N THR A 84 8.73 11.94 11.43
CA THR A 84 9.22 11.69 12.80
C THR A 84 8.55 10.49 13.47
N LEU A 85 7.40 10.02 12.96
CA LEU A 85 6.73 8.84 13.49
C LEU A 85 7.44 7.57 13.02
N THR A 86 7.58 6.61 13.91
CA THR A 86 8.09 5.28 13.57
C THR A 86 6.99 4.45 12.90
N GLU A 87 7.38 3.32 12.30
CA GLU A 87 6.41 2.36 11.76
C GLU A 87 5.49 1.79 12.85
N TRP A 88 6.01 1.61 14.07
CA TRP A 88 5.23 1.18 15.24
C TRP A 88 4.19 2.22 15.64
N ASP A 89 4.56 3.51 15.67
CA ASP A 89 3.63 4.60 16.00
C ASP A 89 2.48 4.64 14.99
N ARG A 90 2.79 4.47 13.69
CA ARG A 90 1.78 4.41 12.62
C ARG A 90 0.87 3.19 12.72
N PHE A 91 1.42 2.03 13.08
CA PHE A 91 0.64 0.82 13.30
C PHE A 91 -0.28 0.96 14.52
N ALA A 92 0.27 1.37 15.67
CA ALA A 92 -0.47 1.57 16.91
C ALA A 92 -1.61 2.57 16.74
N GLN A 93 -1.39 3.68 16.01
CA GLN A 93 -2.44 4.65 15.70
C GLN A 93 -3.58 4.04 14.88
N ARG A 94 -3.27 3.29 13.81
CA ARG A 94 -4.29 2.63 12.97
C ARG A 94 -5.10 1.61 13.78
N GLU A 95 -4.43 0.80 14.58
CA GLU A 95 -5.08 -0.20 15.41
C GLU A 95 -5.93 0.43 16.51
N TYR A 96 -5.46 1.51 17.15
CA TYR A 96 -6.22 2.24 18.17
C TYR A 96 -7.51 2.86 17.61
N ILE A 97 -7.51 3.27 16.34
CA ILE A 97 -8.72 3.76 15.65
C ILE A 97 -9.63 2.60 15.21
N ARG A 98 -9.06 1.45 14.84
CA ARG A 98 -9.81 0.26 14.40
C ARG A 98 -10.57 -0.40 15.55
N LEU A 99 -9.93 -0.53 16.72
CA LEU A 99 -10.45 -1.24 17.90
C LEU A 99 -11.87 -0.81 18.34
N PRO A 100 -12.20 0.50 18.45
CA PRO A 100 -13.55 0.95 18.79
C PRO A 100 -14.63 0.61 17.75
N MET A 101 -14.26 0.48 16.47
CA MET A 101 -15.21 0.16 15.40
C MET A 101 -15.64 -1.32 15.42
N GLU A 102 -14.92 -2.18 16.13
CA GLU A 102 -15.26 -3.61 16.30
C GLU A 102 -16.23 -3.82 17.48
N GLU A 103 -16.24 -2.93 18.49
CA GLU A 103 -17.15 -3.00 19.64
C GLU A 103 -18.59 -2.55 19.28
N ASP A 104 -18.75 -1.62 18.34
CA ASP A 104 -20.08 -1.13 17.91
C ASP A 104 -20.86 -2.16 17.06
N VAL A 105 -20.17 -3.08 16.37
CA VAL A 105 -20.83 -4.14 15.57
C VAL A 105 -21.38 -5.25 16.47
N GLU A 106 -20.71 -5.53 17.59
CA GLU A 106 -21.20 -6.50 18.58
C GLU A 106 -22.35 -5.94 19.45
N GLY A 107 -22.44 -4.61 19.59
CA GLY A 107 -23.50 -3.92 20.35
C GLY A 107 -24.89 -3.90 19.70
N VAL A 108 -25.01 -4.09 18.38
CA VAL A 108 -26.31 -4.01 17.67
C VAL A 108 -27.05 -5.35 17.61
N SER A 109 -26.41 -6.48 17.97
CA SER A 109 -27.08 -7.80 17.94
C SER A 109 -27.60 -8.31 19.28
N ASN A 110 -27.38 -7.62 20.41
CA ASN A 110 -27.76 -8.15 21.72
C ASN A 110 -28.38 -7.13 22.70
N GLY A 111 -29.04 -6.10 22.18
CA GLY A 111 -29.86 -5.18 22.96
C GLY A 111 -31.30 -5.67 23.13
N SER A 112 -31.53 -6.76 23.86
CA SER A 112 -32.87 -7.02 24.40
C SER A 112 -33.19 -5.91 25.42
N THR A 113 -33.99 -4.94 24.98
CA THR A 113 -34.56 -3.88 25.82
C THR A 113 -35.43 -4.51 26.91
N GLU A 114 -34.84 -4.88 28.04
CA GLU A 114 -35.58 -5.08 29.28
C GLU A 114 -35.93 -3.70 29.83
N VAL A 115 -37.15 -3.26 29.53
CA VAL A 115 -37.81 -2.10 30.14
C VAL A 115 -38.05 -2.43 31.60
N TRP A 116 -37.18 -1.94 32.49
CA TRP A 116 -37.44 -1.90 33.92
C TRP A 116 -38.05 -0.54 34.29
N ASP A 117 -39.25 -0.66 34.86
CA ASP A 117 -39.96 0.27 35.76
C ASP A 117 -40.73 1.45 35.16
N GLU A 118 -42.07 1.31 35.16
CA GLU A 118 -42.91 2.41 35.64
C GLU A 118 -44.15 1.84 36.36
N SER A 119 -44.01 1.75 37.68
CA SER A 119 -45.09 1.60 38.65
C SER A 119 -46.19 2.65 38.41
N LEU A 120 -47.34 2.27 37.84
CA LEU A 120 -48.54 3.10 37.81
C LEU A 120 -49.78 2.30 38.28
N GLU A 121 -50.38 2.87 39.33
CA GLU A 121 -51.51 2.41 40.14
C GLU A 121 -52.76 1.99 39.34
N ALA A 122 -53.50 1.02 39.89
CA ALA A 122 -54.92 0.83 39.57
C ALA A 122 -55.76 1.25 40.80
N PRO A 123 -56.76 2.15 40.64
CA PRO A 123 -57.63 2.57 41.73
C PRO A 123 -58.70 1.50 42.02
N PHE A 124 -58.99 1.38 43.32
CA PHE A 124 -59.99 0.57 44.04
C PHE A 124 -61.11 -0.11 43.24
#